data_AF-A0A093Z7I2-F1
#
_entry.id   AF-A0A093Z7I2-F1
#
_cell.length_a   1.000
_cell.length_b   1.000
_cell.length_c   1.000
_cell.angle_alpha   90.00
_cell.angle_beta   90.00
_cell.angle_gamma   90.00
#
_symmetry.space_group_name_H-M   'P 1'
#
loop_
_entity.id
_entity.type
_entity.pdbx_description
1 polymer ?
#
loop_
_entity_poly.entity_id
_entity_poly.type
_entity_poly.pdbx_seq_one_letter_code
_entity_poly.pdbx_strand_id
1 'polypeptide(L)'
;MLFAIMGSATNLFFSLRYPSVSITPVIALLLVHPLGLLWDRLLKRPGDPAVIYIEGYRSLSPSSEDTTLDSDSADDSQRSSSSTLDGNESRRHRLRLWLAQGRWNEKEHSCVYIASNVAFGFAFATDVIVEQTHFYNQPVTITYQVLLILSTQILGYAFAGLSRRFLVRPGGMIWPGTLMPAAMFTTLHKEENSIANGWTISRWKFFFVVWLSAFAFYFLPGLLMPALSYFSVITWFWPNNVIVANLFGVSSGLGLFPVTFDWAQIAYIGSPLTTPFWAAMNVVGGLVVVMWIIAPICYYNNVFYSAYMPILSSAVFDNTGKVYDVSRILTPDFLFDRAAYENYSRVFMPITYILSYGLQFAALASLLTHTACWHGRDIVRQWRNSLEEVRGQAKIGYEALPGAPLPRGRRGMRGRRASMDPGVEDTLNQEDVHNRLMRRYNDAPMWWYLATFVSMTAIGIFVVE
;
A
#
# COMPACT_ATOMS: atom_id res chain seq x y z
N MET A 1 6.84 -14.50 0.19
CA MET A 1 7.61 -13.95 1.33
C MET A 1 9.05 -13.63 1.00
N LEU A 2 9.89 -14.58 0.53
CA LEU A 2 11.30 -14.29 0.17
C LEU A 2 11.44 -13.09 -0.78
N PHE A 3 10.62 -13.04 -1.84
CA PHE A 3 10.59 -11.92 -2.78
C PHE A 3 10.29 -10.58 -2.10
N ALA A 4 9.31 -10.55 -1.20
CA ALA A 4 8.93 -9.32 -0.48
C ALA A 4 10.04 -8.84 0.46
N ILE A 5 10.72 -9.75 1.17
CA ILE A 5 11.86 -9.43 2.03
C ILE A 5 13.02 -8.87 1.20
N MET A 6 13.40 -9.58 0.13
CA MET A 6 14.50 -9.14 -0.74
C MET A 6 14.20 -7.80 -1.41
N GLY A 7 12.98 -7.62 -1.91
CA GLY A 7 12.59 -6.37 -2.55
C GLY A 7 12.51 -5.19 -1.57
N SER A 8 12.00 -5.42 -0.36
CA SER A 8 11.95 -4.39 0.70
C SER A 8 13.36 -4.01 1.16
N ALA A 9 14.25 -4.99 1.38
CA ALA A 9 15.65 -4.75 1.71
C ALA A 9 16.38 -3.97 0.60
N THR A 10 16.08 -4.28 -0.66
CA THR A 10 16.63 -3.57 -1.83
C THR A 10 16.13 -2.13 -1.89
N ASN A 11 14.84 -1.90 -1.63
CA ASN A 11 14.27 -0.54 -1.54
C ASN A 11 14.91 0.27 -0.42
N LEU A 12 15.11 -0.32 0.76
CA LEU A 12 15.77 0.35 1.88
C LEU A 12 17.25 0.64 1.56
N PHE A 13 17.94 -0.27 0.87
CA PHE A 13 19.30 -0.03 0.42
C PHE A 13 19.38 1.14 -0.57
N PHE A 14 18.46 1.22 -1.52
CA PHE A 14 18.42 2.32 -2.48
C PHE A 14 17.87 3.63 -1.92
N SER A 15 17.10 3.61 -0.82
CA SER A 15 16.63 4.83 -0.17
C SER A 15 17.76 5.62 0.49
N LEU A 16 18.90 4.98 0.80
CA LEU A 16 20.09 5.65 1.31
C LEU A 16 20.86 6.44 0.23
N ARG A 17 20.51 6.28 -1.05
CA ARG A 17 21.13 7.01 -2.16
C ARG A 17 20.27 8.22 -2.54
N TYR A 18 20.91 9.32 -2.91
CA TYR A 18 20.25 10.45 -3.55
C TYR A 18 20.68 10.59 -5.01
N PRO A 19 19.75 10.59 -6.00
CA PRO A 19 18.31 10.34 -5.86
C PRO A 19 18.02 8.88 -5.48
N SER A 20 16.95 8.66 -4.71
CA SER A 20 16.56 7.32 -4.27
C SER A 20 15.86 6.58 -5.40
N VAL A 21 16.23 5.32 -5.60
CA VAL A 21 15.59 4.43 -6.57
C VAL A 21 14.56 3.58 -5.82
N SER A 22 13.27 3.71 -6.17
CA SER A 22 12.21 2.92 -5.55
C SER A 22 11.68 1.84 -6.50
N ILE A 23 11.70 0.60 -6.05
CA ILE A 23 11.05 -0.52 -6.74
C ILE A 23 9.59 -0.52 -6.32
N THR A 24 8.69 -0.27 -7.27
CA THR A 24 7.25 -0.25 -6.99
C THR A 24 6.69 -1.68 -6.93
N PRO A 25 5.57 -1.89 -6.21
CA PRO A 25 4.88 -3.18 -6.16
C PRO A 25 4.42 -3.70 -7.54
N VAL A 26 4.29 -2.82 -8.53
CA VAL A 26 3.96 -3.20 -9.92
C VAL A 26 5.10 -3.98 -10.58
N ILE A 27 6.36 -3.63 -10.27
CA ILE A 27 7.53 -4.39 -10.74
C ILE A 27 7.51 -5.78 -10.11
N ALA A 28 7.15 -5.88 -8.83
CA ALA A 28 6.93 -7.18 -8.19
C ALA A 28 5.86 -7.99 -8.94
N LEU A 29 4.74 -7.35 -9.30
CA LEU A 29 3.67 -8.01 -10.06
C LEU A 29 4.19 -8.56 -11.40
N LEU A 30 5.01 -7.82 -12.15
CA LEU A 30 5.55 -8.28 -13.44
C LEU A 30 6.64 -9.34 -13.31
N LEU A 31 7.57 -9.21 -12.34
CA LEU A 31 8.70 -10.12 -12.19
C LEU A 31 8.33 -11.44 -11.52
N VAL A 32 7.36 -11.42 -10.61
CA VAL A 32 7.01 -12.61 -9.82
C VAL A 32 6.39 -13.70 -10.67
N HIS A 33 5.63 -13.36 -11.72
CA HIS A 33 5.02 -14.37 -12.59
C HIS A 33 6.05 -15.26 -13.33
N PRO A 34 7.03 -14.72 -14.10
CA PRO A 34 8.06 -15.54 -14.72
C PRO A 34 8.97 -16.22 -13.70
N LEU A 35 9.28 -15.58 -12.57
CA LEU A 35 10.06 -16.19 -11.50
C LEU A 35 9.33 -17.38 -10.86
N GLY A 36 8.01 -17.27 -10.67
CA GLY A 36 7.17 -18.34 -10.15
C GLY A 36 7.07 -19.53 -11.11
N LEU A 37 6.94 -19.27 -12.41
CA LEU A 37 7.00 -20.32 -13.44
C LEU A 37 8.38 -20.98 -13.51
N LEU A 38 9.45 -20.20 -13.37
CA LEU A 38 10.82 -20.73 -13.31
C LEU A 38 11.03 -21.59 -12.06
N TRP A 39 10.53 -21.14 -10.92
CA TRP A 39 10.55 -21.87 -9.64
C TRP A 39 9.82 -23.22 -9.78
N ASP A 40 8.65 -23.22 -10.40
CA ASP A 40 7.87 -24.43 -10.65
C ASP A 40 8.64 -25.42 -11.54
N ARG A 41 9.24 -24.93 -12.64
CA ARG A 41 10.04 -25.75 -13.57
C ARG A 41 11.34 -26.29 -12.94
N LEU A 42 11.97 -25.54 -12.05
CA LEU A 42 13.27 -25.90 -11.48
C LEU A 42 13.13 -26.92 -10.34
N LEU A 43 12.06 -26.82 -9.55
CA LEU A 43 11.90 -27.64 -8.35
C LEU A 43 11.06 -28.90 -8.56
N LYS A 44 10.06 -28.87 -9.45
CA LYS A 44 9.21 -30.04 -9.71
C LYS A 44 9.78 -30.96 -10.76
N ARG A 45 9.62 -32.25 -10.50
CA ARG A 45 9.97 -33.33 -11.42
C ARG A 45 8.72 -34.15 -11.76
N PRO A 46 8.64 -34.75 -12.96
CA PRO A 46 7.47 -35.52 -13.40
C PRO A 46 7.07 -36.71 -12.49
N GLY A 47 7.96 -37.17 -11.60
CA GLY A 47 7.71 -38.25 -10.64
C GLY A 47 7.52 -37.81 -9.19
N ASP A 48 7.38 -36.51 -8.91
CA ASP A 48 7.16 -36.03 -7.54
C ASP A 48 5.72 -36.35 -7.08
N PRO A 49 5.52 -36.90 -5.87
CA PRO A 49 4.18 -37.22 -5.37
C PRO A 49 3.33 -35.95 -5.18
N ALA A 50 2.03 -36.05 -5.44
CA ALA A 50 1.07 -34.97 -5.18
C ALA A 50 0.84 -34.82 -3.67
N VAL A 51 1.81 -34.23 -2.99
CA VAL A 51 1.79 -34.01 -1.54
C VAL A 51 1.22 -32.63 -1.26
N ILE A 52 0.19 -32.57 -0.42
CA ILE A 52 -0.35 -31.32 0.12
C ILE A 52 0.12 -31.26 1.58
N TYR A 53 0.63 -30.11 2.01
CA TYR A 53 0.88 -29.88 3.44
C TYR A 53 -0.23 -28.99 3.97
N ILE A 54 -1.07 -29.56 4.83
CA ILE A 54 -2.09 -28.80 5.56
C ILE A 54 -1.50 -28.53 6.94
N GLU A 55 -1.43 -27.27 7.38
CA GLU A 55 -0.96 -26.88 8.74
C GLU A 55 0.41 -27.46 9.16
N GLY A 56 1.29 -27.77 8.19
CA GLY A 56 2.63 -28.30 8.45
C GLY A 56 2.73 -29.83 8.53
N TYR A 57 1.64 -30.58 8.38
CA TYR A 57 1.67 -32.05 8.26
C TYR A 57 1.56 -32.52 6.81
N ARG A 58 2.28 -33.60 6.47
CA ARG A 58 2.28 -34.23 5.13
C ARG A 58 0.98 -35.00 4.92
N SER A 59 0.13 -34.60 3.99
CA SER A 59 -0.97 -35.42 3.49
C SER A 59 -0.78 -35.75 2.00
N LEU A 60 -1.09 -36.99 1.60
CA LEU A 60 -1.23 -37.27 0.17
C LEU A 60 -2.53 -36.61 -0.31
N SER A 61 -2.48 -35.95 -1.46
CA SER A 61 -3.70 -35.53 -2.15
C SER A 61 -4.57 -36.77 -2.35
N PRO A 62 -5.88 -36.76 -2.00
CA PRO A 62 -6.77 -37.81 -2.45
C PRO A 62 -6.71 -37.79 -3.98
N SER A 63 -6.31 -38.92 -4.57
CA SER A 63 -6.33 -39.11 -6.01
C SER A 63 -7.76 -38.92 -6.49
N SER A 64 -7.93 -38.21 -7.60
CA SER A 64 -9.19 -37.97 -8.29
C SER A 64 -9.77 -39.22 -8.97
N GLU A 65 -9.65 -40.39 -8.34
CA GLU A 65 -10.14 -41.68 -8.84
C GLU A 65 -11.19 -42.36 -7.93
N ASP A 66 -11.55 -41.81 -6.76
CA ASP A 66 -12.57 -42.39 -5.89
C ASP A 66 -14.01 -41.91 -6.20
N THR A 67 -14.29 -41.46 -7.42
CA THR A 67 -15.65 -41.04 -7.83
C THR A 67 -16.25 -41.97 -8.88
N THR A 68 -16.14 -43.29 -8.70
CA THR A 68 -17.09 -44.27 -9.27
C THR A 68 -16.92 -45.58 -8.53
N LEU A 69 -17.91 -46.00 -7.75
CA LEU A 69 -18.56 -47.32 -7.79
C LEU A 69 -19.39 -47.55 -6.51
N ASP A 70 -20.69 -47.75 -6.74
CA ASP A 70 -21.66 -48.28 -5.79
C ASP A 70 -21.39 -49.75 -5.44
N SER A 71 -22.01 -50.15 -4.32
CA SER A 71 -22.46 -51.49 -3.92
C SER A 71 -21.51 -52.45 -3.18
N ASP A 72 -21.97 -52.76 -1.95
CA ASP A 72 -22.02 -54.08 -1.31
C ASP A 72 -20.81 -55.03 -1.44
N SER A 73 -20.02 -55.09 -0.38
CA SER A 73 -19.66 -56.36 0.26
C SER A 73 -18.91 -56.10 1.56
N ALA A 74 -19.45 -56.62 2.66
CA ALA A 74 -18.71 -56.82 3.88
C ALA A 74 -17.61 -57.85 3.62
N ASP A 75 -16.35 -57.44 3.68
CA ASP A 75 -15.29 -58.33 4.14
C ASP A 75 -14.18 -57.51 4.80
N ASP A 76 -13.99 -57.84 6.07
CA ASP A 76 -13.09 -57.19 7.01
C ASP A 76 -11.80 -58.01 7.04
N SER A 77 -10.89 -57.77 6.10
CA SER A 77 -9.46 -58.09 6.24
C SER A 77 -8.66 -57.61 5.02
N GLN A 78 -7.52 -56.97 5.29
CA GLN A 78 -6.48 -56.58 4.34
C GLN A 78 -6.73 -55.31 3.48
N ARG A 79 -6.43 -54.13 4.05
CA ARG A 79 -5.76 -53.02 3.34
C ARG A 79 -5.17 -51.97 4.30
N SER A 80 -4.35 -52.42 5.24
CA SER A 80 -3.37 -51.56 5.90
C SER A 80 -2.07 -51.55 5.10
N SER A 81 -2.09 -50.93 3.92
CA SER A 81 -0.87 -50.49 3.23
C SER A 81 -0.78 -48.97 3.33
N SER A 82 -0.72 -48.46 4.56
CA SER A 82 -0.03 -47.22 4.84
C SER A 82 1.44 -47.44 4.48
N SER A 83 1.81 -47.17 3.23
CA SER A 83 3.21 -47.25 2.79
C SER A 83 4.01 -46.19 3.54
N THR A 84 4.54 -46.58 4.70
CA THR A 84 5.63 -45.92 5.39
C THR A 84 6.86 -45.99 4.51
N LEU A 85 6.95 -45.10 3.53
CA LEU A 85 8.21 -44.74 2.88
C LEU A 85 8.97 -43.79 3.81
N ASP A 86 9.36 -44.33 4.97
CA ASP A 86 10.36 -43.74 5.86
C ASP A 86 11.59 -44.65 5.80
N GLY A 87 12.60 -44.18 5.07
CA GLY A 87 13.83 -44.92 4.87
C GLY A 87 14.84 -44.12 4.06
N ASN A 88 15.34 -43.02 4.65
CA ASN A 88 16.54 -42.32 4.21
C ASN A 88 16.39 -41.26 3.09
N GLU A 89 15.32 -40.46 3.08
CA GLU A 89 15.30 -39.25 2.23
C GLU A 89 16.22 -38.15 2.78
N SER A 90 17.24 -37.81 1.95
CA SER A 90 18.17 -36.72 2.21
C SER A 90 17.43 -35.43 2.60
N ARG A 91 17.92 -34.70 3.61
CA ARG A 91 17.33 -33.42 4.06
C ARG A 91 17.11 -32.44 2.91
N ARG A 92 17.98 -32.48 1.89
CA ARG A 92 17.85 -31.68 0.66
C ARG A 92 16.64 -32.07 -0.19
N HIS A 93 16.31 -33.36 -0.26
CA HIS A 93 15.16 -33.85 -0.99
C HIS A 93 13.85 -33.41 -0.31
N ARG A 94 13.78 -33.52 1.02
CA ARG A 94 12.64 -33.03 1.81
C ARG A 94 12.45 -31.53 1.70
N LEU A 95 13.53 -30.76 1.80
CA LEU A 95 13.49 -29.30 1.61
C LEU A 95 13.03 -28.93 0.20
N ARG A 96 13.53 -29.64 -0.83
CA ARG A 96 13.08 -29.45 -2.22
C ARG A 96 11.60 -29.73 -2.37
N LEU A 97 11.11 -30.88 -1.89
CA LEU A 97 9.69 -31.23 -1.95
C LEU A 97 8.83 -30.23 -1.18
N TRP A 98 9.33 -29.67 -0.08
CA TRP A 98 8.66 -28.60 0.66
C TRP A 98 8.56 -27.30 -0.14
N LEU A 99 9.61 -26.90 -0.86
CA LEU A 99 9.59 -25.72 -1.73
C LEU A 99 8.82 -25.94 -3.05
N ALA A 100 8.64 -27.19 -3.47
CA ALA A 100 7.97 -27.58 -4.72
C ALA A 100 6.46 -27.81 -4.57
N GLN A 101 5.85 -27.37 -3.47
CA GLN A 101 4.43 -27.59 -3.18
C GLN A 101 3.51 -26.73 -4.07
N GLY A 102 2.44 -27.34 -4.59
CA GLY A 102 1.40 -26.63 -5.35
C GLY A 102 1.87 -26.09 -6.71
N ARG A 103 0.99 -26.02 -7.71
CA ARG A 103 1.30 -25.37 -9.01
C ARG A 103 1.22 -23.87 -8.91
N TRP A 104 2.12 -23.18 -9.59
CA TRP A 104 2.05 -21.73 -9.70
C TRP A 104 0.71 -21.32 -10.32
N ASN A 105 -0.03 -20.45 -9.64
CA ASN A 105 -1.38 -20.06 -10.01
C ASN A 105 -1.60 -18.58 -9.68
N GLU A 106 -2.67 -17.99 -10.22
CA GLU A 106 -3.05 -16.59 -10.01
C GLU A 106 -3.18 -16.23 -8.52
N LYS A 107 -3.62 -17.18 -7.69
CA LYS A 107 -3.71 -17.01 -6.23
C LYS A 107 -2.34 -16.86 -5.56
N GLU A 108 -1.36 -17.67 -5.95
CA GLU A 108 0.01 -17.59 -5.43
C GLU A 108 0.68 -16.28 -5.86
N HIS A 109 0.47 -15.89 -7.12
CA HIS A 109 0.96 -14.61 -7.64
C HIS A 109 0.34 -13.43 -6.87
N SER A 110 -0.97 -13.47 -6.64
CA SER A 110 -1.69 -12.45 -5.86
C SER A 110 -1.16 -12.35 -4.42
N CYS A 111 -0.88 -13.48 -3.77
CA CYS A 111 -0.33 -13.51 -2.42
C CYS A 111 1.05 -12.82 -2.33
N VAL A 112 1.94 -13.10 -3.28
CA VAL A 112 3.26 -12.46 -3.33
C VAL A 112 3.14 -10.96 -3.61
N TYR A 113 2.23 -10.55 -4.50
CA TYR A 113 1.97 -9.13 -4.75
C TYR A 113 1.47 -8.42 -3.49
N ILE A 114 0.46 -8.96 -2.80
CA ILE A 114 -0.08 -8.36 -1.58
C ILE A 114 1.03 -8.21 -0.53
N ALA A 115 1.83 -9.25 -0.31
CA ALA A 115 2.96 -9.20 0.61
C ALA A 115 4.02 -8.15 0.20
N SER A 116 4.30 -8.01 -1.09
CA SER A 116 5.28 -7.03 -1.60
C SER A 116 4.74 -5.61 -1.54
N ASN A 117 3.46 -5.41 -1.84
CA ASN A 117 2.79 -4.11 -1.76
C ASN A 117 2.81 -3.54 -0.34
N VAL A 118 2.63 -4.42 0.65
CA VAL A 118 2.73 -4.10 2.08
C VAL A 118 4.17 -3.81 2.49
N ALA A 119 5.14 -4.60 2.01
CA ALA A 119 6.54 -4.52 2.45
C ALA A 119 7.39 -3.43 1.76
N PHE A 120 7.01 -2.97 0.57
CA PHE A 120 7.78 -1.99 -0.20
C PHE A 120 7.48 -0.53 0.17
N GLY A 121 6.42 -0.31 0.97
CA GLY A 121 6.07 1.02 1.46
C GLY A 121 7.15 1.60 2.38
N PHE A 122 7.32 2.91 2.32
CA PHE A 122 8.22 3.64 3.21
C PHE A 122 7.60 3.75 4.62
N ALA A 123 8.40 3.51 5.66
CA ALA A 123 7.96 3.65 7.04
C ALA A 123 8.18 5.08 7.52
N PHE A 124 7.09 5.83 7.74
CA PHE A 124 7.13 7.25 8.18
C PHE A 124 7.91 7.47 9.48
N ALA A 125 7.94 6.47 10.37
CA ALA A 125 8.73 6.54 11.61
C ALA A 125 10.24 6.71 11.36
N THR A 126 10.72 6.38 10.16
CA THR A 126 12.13 6.63 9.77
C THR A 126 12.44 8.11 9.73
N ASP A 127 11.51 8.95 9.27
CA ASP A 127 11.71 10.40 9.20
C ASP A 127 11.86 10.99 10.61
N VAL A 128 11.06 10.53 11.56
CA VAL A 128 11.17 10.92 12.98
C VAL A 128 12.55 10.56 13.55
N ILE A 129 13.06 9.37 13.24
CA ILE A 129 14.39 8.94 13.70
C ILE A 129 15.49 9.80 13.07
N VAL A 130 15.39 10.11 11.78
CA VAL A 130 16.34 11.00 11.09
C VAL A 130 16.29 12.41 11.67
N GLU A 131 15.10 12.93 11.96
CA GLU A 131 14.92 14.21 12.65
C GLU A 131 15.60 14.21 14.02
N GLN A 132 15.31 13.22 14.87
CA GLN A 132 15.92 13.10 16.20
C GLN A 132 17.46 12.99 16.14
N THR A 133 17.99 12.16 15.24
CA THR A 133 19.43 11.90 15.18
C THR A 133 20.21 13.00 14.47
N HIS A 134 19.69 13.54 13.37
CA HIS A 134 20.43 14.49 12.54
C HIS A 134 20.14 15.95 12.87
N PHE A 135 18.89 16.29 13.21
CA PHE A 135 18.50 17.68 13.51
C PHE A 135 18.54 17.98 15.00
N TYR A 136 18.12 17.04 15.85
CA TYR A 136 18.17 17.20 17.31
C TYR A 136 19.44 16.63 17.95
N ASN A 137 20.29 15.89 17.22
CA ASN A 137 21.49 15.23 17.76
C ASN A 137 21.23 14.34 18.98
N GLN A 138 20.04 13.75 19.07
CA GLN A 138 19.64 12.86 20.15
C GLN A 138 20.13 11.42 19.87
N PRO A 139 20.93 10.80 20.75
CA PRO A 139 21.38 9.43 20.56
C PRO A 139 20.25 8.44 20.88
N VAL A 140 19.49 8.04 19.87
CA VAL A 140 18.40 7.07 20.02
C VAL A 140 18.92 5.63 19.91
N THR A 141 18.61 4.81 20.91
CA THR A 141 19.01 3.40 20.98
C THR A 141 18.40 2.58 19.84
N ILE A 142 19.10 1.55 19.36
CA ILE A 142 18.60 0.64 18.30
C ILE A 142 17.25 0.02 18.68
N THR A 143 17.07 -0.35 19.94
CA THR A 143 15.81 -0.91 20.45
C THR A 143 14.65 0.07 20.29
N TYR A 144 14.86 1.36 20.55
CA TYR A 144 13.87 2.41 20.36
C TYR A 144 13.47 2.49 18.87
N GLN A 145 14.46 2.55 17.98
CA GLN A 145 14.22 2.65 16.53
C GLN A 145 13.39 1.47 16.00
N VAL A 146 13.75 0.24 16.39
CA VAL A 146 13.06 -0.97 15.95
C VAL A 146 11.64 -1.04 16.52
N LEU A 147 11.45 -0.74 17.81
CA LEU A 147 10.12 -0.78 18.42
C LEU A 147 9.20 0.33 17.88
N LEU A 148 9.73 1.53 17.64
CA LEU A 148 8.96 2.64 17.05
C LEU A 148 8.47 2.28 15.64
N ILE A 149 9.36 1.76 14.78
CA ILE A 149 9.00 1.38 13.41
C ILE A 149 8.01 0.19 13.41
N LEU A 150 8.27 -0.85 14.21
CA LEU A 150 7.39 -2.02 14.23
C LEU A 150 6.00 -1.69 14.80
N SER A 151 5.93 -0.94 15.91
CA SER A 151 4.66 -0.59 16.54
C SER A 151 3.77 0.22 15.60
N THR A 152 4.30 1.27 14.96
CA THR A 152 3.54 2.14 14.05
C THR A 152 3.01 1.39 12.82
N GLN A 153 3.83 0.53 12.19
CA GLN A 153 3.40 -0.25 11.03
C GLN A 153 2.37 -1.34 11.39
N ILE A 154 2.62 -2.10 12.46
CA ILE A 154 1.72 -3.20 12.87
C ILE A 154 0.39 -2.64 13.38
N LEU A 155 0.39 -1.49 14.07
CA LEU A 155 -0.81 -0.80 14.52
C LEU A 155 -1.74 -0.46 13.34
N GLY A 156 -1.18 0.04 12.23
CA GLY A 156 -1.94 0.30 11.01
C GLY A 156 -2.64 -0.96 10.45
N TYR A 157 -1.93 -2.10 10.39
CA TYR A 157 -2.51 -3.36 9.94
C TYR A 157 -3.56 -3.92 10.91
N ALA A 158 -3.34 -3.77 12.21
CA ALA A 158 -4.31 -4.17 13.22
C ALA A 158 -5.61 -3.36 13.08
N PHE A 159 -5.51 -2.05 12.88
CA PHE A 159 -6.66 -1.18 12.64
C PHE A 159 -7.40 -1.51 11.33
N ALA A 160 -6.66 -1.76 10.24
CA ALA A 160 -7.25 -2.24 8.98
C ALA A 160 -7.98 -3.59 9.17
N GLY A 161 -7.41 -4.50 9.95
CA GLY A 161 -8.01 -5.79 10.28
C GLY A 161 -9.29 -5.68 11.11
N LEU A 162 -9.35 -4.74 12.07
CA LEU A 162 -10.54 -4.45 12.86
C LEU A 162 -11.67 -3.84 11.99
N SER A 163 -11.31 -2.97 11.05
CA SER A 163 -12.26 -2.28 10.15
C SER A 163 -12.67 -3.10 8.91
N ARG A 164 -11.99 -4.23 8.61
CA ARG A 164 -12.24 -5.05 7.40
C ARG A 164 -13.71 -5.46 7.22
N ARG A 165 -14.43 -5.69 8.32
CA ARG A 165 -15.85 -6.10 8.28
C ARG A 165 -16.73 -5.01 7.68
N PHE A 166 -16.36 -3.74 7.87
CA PHE A 166 -17.09 -2.57 7.42
C PHE A 166 -16.59 -2.04 6.07
N LEU A 167 -15.31 -2.21 5.77
CA LEU A 167 -14.66 -1.61 4.59
C LEU A 167 -14.37 -2.57 3.43
N VAL A 168 -14.43 -3.88 3.66
CA VAL A 168 -14.06 -4.88 2.62
C VAL A 168 -15.24 -5.76 2.24
N ARG A 169 -16.06 -6.17 3.22
CA ARG A 169 -17.19 -7.08 2.95
C ARG A 169 -18.34 -6.45 2.17
N PRO A 170 -18.75 -5.19 2.41
CA PRO A 170 -19.87 -4.64 1.64
C PRO A 170 -19.49 -4.50 0.16
N GLY A 171 -20.24 -5.12 -0.75
CA GLY A 171 -19.94 -5.12 -2.19
C GLY A 171 -19.98 -3.74 -2.87
N GLY A 172 -20.57 -2.75 -2.22
CA GLY A 172 -20.53 -1.35 -2.68
C GLY A 172 -19.21 -0.63 -2.43
N MET A 173 -18.26 -1.22 -1.69
CA MET A 173 -16.98 -0.59 -1.37
C MET A 173 -15.90 -0.98 -2.39
N ILE A 174 -15.72 -0.11 -3.39
CA ILE A 174 -14.67 -0.27 -4.42
C ILE A 174 -13.44 0.55 -4.01
N TRP A 175 -12.26 -0.05 -4.14
CA TRP A 175 -10.98 0.62 -3.93
C TRP A 175 -10.32 0.88 -5.29
N PRO A 176 -10.40 2.10 -5.86
CA PRO A 176 -9.93 2.36 -7.22
C PRO A 176 -8.45 2.01 -7.43
N GLY A 177 -7.62 2.17 -6.39
CA GLY A 177 -6.20 1.80 -6.42
C GLY A 177 -5.93 0.31 -6.66
N THR A 178 -6.90 -0.58 -6.38
CA THR A 178 -6.76 -2.03 -6.63
C THR A 178 -7.22 -2.43 -8.03
N LEU A 179 -7.88 -1.54 -8.79
CA LEU A 179 -8.32 -1.83 -10.15
C LEU A 179 -7.14 -2.03 -11.11
N MET A 180 -6.10 -1.21 -11.00
CA MET A 180 -4.88 -1.35 -11.80
C MET A 180 -4.21 -2.73 -11.62
N PRO A 181 -3.86 -3.18 -10.40
CA PRO A 181 -3.26 -4.50 -10.22
C PRO A 181 -4.22 -5.63 -10.60
N ALA A 182 -5.53 -5.50 -10.36
CA ALA A 182 -6.52 -6.50 -10.79
C ALA A 182 -6.59 -6.65 -12.33
N ALA A 183 -6.56 -5.53 -13.06
CA ALA A 183 -6.48 -5.53 -14.51
C ALA A 183 -5.19 -6.20 -14.99
N MET A 184 -4.05 -5.91 -14.35
CA MET A 184 -2.77 -6.55 -14.68
C MET A 184 -2.79 -8.06 -14.44
N PHE A 185 -3.33 -8.56 -13.31
CA PHE A 185 -3.48 -9.99 -13.08
C PHE A 185 -4.30 -10.69 -14.16
N THR A 186 -5.40 -10.05 -14.56
CA THR A 186 -6.27 -10.53 -15.65
C THR A 186 -5.49 -10.61 -16.96
N THR A 187 -4.69 -9.59 -17.28
CA THR A 187 -3.89 -9.61 -18.52
C THR A 187 -2.72 -10.60 -18.52
N LEU A 188 -2.15 -10.91 -17.36
CA LEU A 188 -1.03 -11.85 -17.23
C LEU A 188 -1.48 -13.31 -17.24
N HIS A 189 -2.64 -13.61 -16.64
CA HIS A 189 -3.13 -15.00 -16.50
C HIS A 189 -4.24 -15.39 -17.48
N LYS A 190 -5.01 -14.45 -18.05
CA LYS A 190 -6.06 -14.77 -19.02
C LYS A 190 -5.61 -14.46 -20.44
N GLU A 191 -5.67 -15.43 -21.34
CA GLU A 191 -5.19 -15.34 -22.73
C GLU A 191 -6.19 -14.68 -23.72
N GLU A 192 -7.12 -13.85 -23.26
CA GLU A 192 -8.13 -13.23 -24.14
C GLU A 192 -7.63 -11.94 -24.81
N ASN A 193 -7.19 -12.00 -26.06
CA ASN A 193 -6.88 -10.77 -26.83
C ASN A 193 -8.17 -9.99 -27.12
N SER A 194 -8.45 -8.97 -26.31
CA SER A 194 -9.54 -8.03 -26.59
C SER A 194 -9.19 -7.19 -27.83
N ILE A 195 -10.18 -6.98 -28.69
CA ILE A 195 -10.06 -6.12 -29.86
C ILE A 195 -10.08 -4.67 -29.37
N ALA A 196 -8.96 -3.95 -29.48
CA ALA A 196 -8.89 -2.54 -29.14
C ALA A 196 -9.16 -1.70 -30.40
N ASN A 197 -10.30 -1.01 -30.46
CA ASN A 197 -10.64 -0.06 -31.53
C ASN A 197 -10.39 -0.60 -32.96
N GLY A 198 -10.79 -1.85 -33.23
CA GLY A 198 -10.69 -2.49 -34.55
C GLY A 198 -9.30 -3.00 -34.93
N TRP A 199 -8.28 -2.84 -34.10
CA TRP A 199 -6.90 -3.29 -34.35
C TRP A 199 -6.51 -4.37 -33.33
N THR A 200 -5.81 -5.42 -33.80
CA THR A 200 -5.29 -6.48 -32.95
C THR A 200 -3.76 -6.42 -32.92
N ILE A 201 -3.19 -5.85 -31.86
CA ILE A 201 -1.77 -5.98 -31.57
C ILE A 201 -1.57 -7.08 -30.52
N SER A 202 -0.58 -7.95 -30.72
CA SER A 202 -0.24 -8.93 -29.68
C SER A 202 0.26 -8.21 -28.44
N ARG A 203 -0.25 -8.57 -27.25
CA ARG A 203 0.08 -7.93 -25.96
C ARG A 203 1.57 -7.75 -25.70
N TRP A 204 2.38 -8.76 -26.01
CA TRP A 204 3.84 -8.71 -25.84
C TRP A 204 4.51 -7.68 -26.76
N LYS A 205 4.09 -7.58 -28.02
CA LYS A 205 4.60 -6.53 -28.93
C LYS A 205 4.23 -5.14 -28.43
N PHE A 206 2.97 -4.96 -28.00
CA PHE A 206 2.53 -3.70 -27.39
C PHE A 206 3.35 -3.36 -26.14
N PHE A 207 3.54 -4.32 -25.24
CA PHE A 207 4.35 -4.17 -24.04
C PHE A 207 5.77 -3.73 -24.37
N PHE A 208 6.47 -4.41 -25.29
CA PHE A 208 7.85 -4.06 -25.63
C PHE A 208 7.96 -2.70 -26.33
N VAL A 209 7.02 -2.34 -27.21
CA VAL A 209 7.00 -1.01 -27.85
C VAL A 209 6.84 0.08 -26.80
N VAL A 210 5.84 -0.06 -25.92
CA VAL A 210 5.60 0.92 -24.84
C VAL A 210 6.79 0.95 -23.88
N TRP A 211 7.31 -0.21 -23.47
CA TRP A 211 8.46 -0.30 -22.59
C TRP A 211 9.71 0.37 -23.17
N LEU A 212 10.03 0.14 -24.45
CA LEU A 212 11.19 0.74 -25.11
C LEU A 212 11.00 2.26 -25.27
N SER A 213 9.79 2.70 -25.64
CA SER A 213 9.47 4.13 -25.75
C SER A 213 9.54 4.84 -24.38
N ALA A 214 9.04 4.21 -23.32
CA ALA A 214 9.14 4.71 -21.96
C ALA A 214 10.60 4.74 -21.53
N PHE A 215 11.36 3.67 -21.75
CA PHE A 215 12.79 3.62 -21.46
C PHE A 215 13.53 4.78 -22.14
N ALA A 216 13.31 5.01 -23.44
CA ALA A 216 13.91 6.14 -24.14
C ALA A 216 13.47 7.50 -23.57
N PHE A 217 12.18 7.64 -23.22
CA PHE A 217 11.62 8.86 -22.67
C PHE A 217 12.10 9.16 -21.24
N TYR A 218 12.37 8.16 -20.40
CA TYR A 218 12.96 8.37 -19.07
C TYR A 218 14.48 8.55 -19.14
N PHE A 219 15.15 7.84 -20.05
CA PHE A 219 16.61 7.87 -20.19
C PHE A 219 17.12 9.22 -20.72
N LEU A 220 16.39 9.83 -21.64
CA LEU A 220 16.76 11.11 -22.26
C LEU A 220 16.82 12.27 -21.24
N PRO A 221 15.74 12.64 -20.52
CA PRO A 221 15.78 13.69 -19.51
C PRO A 221 16.56 13.26 -18.26
N GLY A 222 16.45 11.98 -17.85
CA GLY A 222 17.03 11.53 -16.59
C GLY A 222 18.56 11.43 -16.60
N LEU A 223 19.19 11.04 -17.71
CA LEU A 223 20.64 10.82 -17.78
C LEU A 223 21.33 11.71 -18.83
N LEU A 224 20.79 11.82 -20.05
CA LEU A 224 21.48 12.52 -21.14
C LEU A 224 21.33 14.04 -21.06
N MET A 225 20.15 14.54 -20.68
CA MET A 225 19.87 15.97 -20.62
C MET A 225 18.96 16.35 -19.43
N PRO A 226 19.50 16.40 -18.20
CA PRO A 226 18.76 16.82 -16.98
C PRO A 226 18.12 18.21 -17.06
N ALA A 227 18.60 19.07 -17.97
CA ALA A 227 17.99 20.38 -18.23
C ALA A 227 16.53 20.29 -18.72
N LEU A 228 16.12 19.16 -19.31
CA LEU A 228 14.73 18.90 -19.70
C LEU A 228 13.78 18.67 -18.52
N SER A 229 14.31 18.26 -17.37
CA SER A 229 13.51 18.07 -16.15
C SER A 229 13.10 19.41 -15.54
N TYR A 230 13.99 20.41 -15.56
CA TYR A 230 13.78 21.77 -15.01
C TYR A 230 13.52 22.81 -16.11
N PHE A 231 12.63 22.48 -17.05
CA PHE A 231 12.44 23.26 -18.26
C PHE A 231 11.67 24.58 -18.01
N SER A 232 12.42 25.66 -17.76
CA SER A 232 11.87 26.99 -17.45
C SER A 232 12.38 28.06 -18.42
N VAL A 233 11.89 27.99 -19.66
CA VAL A 233 12.28 28.88 -20.78
C VAL A 233 12.22 30.37 -20.41
N ILE A 234 11.23 30.77 -19.61
CA ILE A 234 11.02 32.19 -19.22
C ILE A 234 12.20 32.71 -18.40
N THR A 235 12.81 31.87 -17.57
CA THR A 235 13.98 32.26 -16.77
C THR A 235 15.24 32.41 -17.61
N TRP A 236 15.32 31.77 -18.79
CA TRP A 236 16.45 31.92 -19.71
C TRP A 236 16.45 33.28 -20.42
N PHE A 237 15.27 33.86 -20.67
CA PHE A 237 15.16 35.19 -21.28
C PHE A 237 15.54 36.32 -20.30
N TRP A 238 15.27 36.15 -19.01
CA TRP A 238 15.60 37.14 -17.97
C TRP A 238 16.27 36.50 -16.74
N PRO A 239 17.53 36.07 -16.85
CA PRO A 239 18.21 35.31 -15.80
C PRO A 239 18.48 36.13 -14.52
N ASN A 240 18.66 37.45 -14.64
CA ASN A 240 19.03 38.30 -13.50
C ASN A 240 17.83 38.96 -12.80
N ASN A 241 16.59 38.69 -13.25
CA ASN A 241 15.41 39.30 -12.66
C ASN A 241 14.85 38.44 -11.53
N VAL A 242 15.00 38.91 -10.29
CA VAL A 242 14.54 38.22 -9.08
C VAL A 242 13.04 37.92 -9.09
N ILE A 243 12.21 38.81 -9.66
CA ILE A 243 10.76 38.61 -9.78
C ILE A 243 10.47 37.44 -10.72
N VAL A 244 11.16 37.38 -11.87
CA VAL A 244 10.99 36.30 -12.85
C VAL A 244 11.48 34.97 -12.26
N ALA A 245 12.61 34.98 -11.54
CA ALA A 245 13.14 33.80 -10.88
C ALA A 245 12.20 33.27 -9.77
N ASN A 246 11.62 34.17 -8.96
CA ASN A 246 10.68 33.79 -7.89
C ASN A 246 9.36 33.24 -8.45
N LEU A 247 8.89 33.75 -9.59
CA LEU A 247 7.62 33.35 -10.19
C LEU A 247 7.77 32.09 -11.07
N PHE A 248 8.75 32.06 -11.96
CA PHE A 248 8.89 31.03 -13.00
C PHE A 248 10.04 30.04 -12.77
N GLY A 249 10.89 30.26 -11.76
CA GLY A 249 11.95 29.32 -11.39
C GLY A 249 11.37 28.02 -10.84
N VAL A 250 11.92 26.88 -11.27
CA VAL A 250 11.45 25.54 -10.86
C VAL A 250 12.11 25.07 -9.56
N SER A 251 13.35 25.51 -9.28
CA SER A 251 14.08 25.11 -8.06
C SER A 251 13.95 26.13 -6.92
N SER A 252 13.86 27.42 -7.23
CA SER A 252 13.88 28.51 -6.25
C SER A 252 12.59 29.34 -6.24
N GLY A 253 11.66 29.05 -7.13
CA GLY A 253 10.44 29.81 -7.36
C GLY A 253 9.19 28.93 -7.36
N LEU A 254 8.07 29.53 -7.75
CA LEU A 254 6.75 28.89 -7.73
C LEU A 254 6.46 27.97 -8.93
N GLY A 255 7.34 27.94 -9.93
CA GLY A 255 7.17 27.09 -11.12
C GLY A 255 5.88 27.39 -11.90
N LEU A 256 5.52 28.67 -12.06
CA LEU A 256 4.29 29.11 -12.76
C LEU A 256 4.14 28.60 -14.21
N PHE A 257 5.22 28.10 -14.81
CA PHE A 257 5.20 27.44 -16.10
C PHE A 257 5.60 25.96 -15.94
N PRO A 258 4.63 25.06 -15.64
CA PRO A 258 4.92 23.66 -15.30
C PRO A 258 5.10 22.83 -16.58
N VAL A 259 6.14 23.10 -17.35
CA VAL A 259 6.55 22.22 -18.44
C VAL A 259 7.78 21.45 -17.99
N THR A 260 7.64 20.13 -17.96
CA THR A 260 8.76 19.22 -17.74
C THR A 260 8.63 18.08 -18.74
N PHE A 261 9.76 17.66 -19.30
CA PHE A 261 9.80 16.50 -20.20
C PHE A 261 10.26 15.25 -19.45
N ASP A 262 10.28 15.30 -18.12
CA ASP A 262 10.66 14.19 -17.27
C ASP A 262 9.43 13.60 -16.59
N TRP A 263 9.09 12.36 -16.95
CA TRP A 263 7.97 11.67 -16.33
C TRP A 263 8.21 11.41 -14.83
N ALA A 264 9.45 11.31 -14.35
CA ALA A 264 9.72 11.17 -12.93
C ALA A 264 9.27 12.40 -12.13
N GLN A 265 9.43 13.60 -12.70
CA GLN A 265 8.92 14.85 -12.10
C GLN A 265 7.39 14.90 -12.11
N ILE A 266 6.75 14.45 -13.20
CA ILE A 266 5.28 14.41 -13.32
C ILE A 266 4.69 13.40 -12.31
N ALA A 267 5.30 12.22 -12.21
CA ALA A 267 4.83 11.14 -11.35
C ALA A 267 5.20 11.31 -9.87
N TYR A 268 6.00 12.34 -9.51
CA TYR A 268 6.46 12.58 -8.14
C TYR A 268 5.30 12.75 -7.15
N ILE A 269 4.22 13.42 -7.57
CA ILE A 269 3.03 13.68 -6.73
C ILE A 269 1.99 12.53 -6.85
N GLY A 270 2.35 11.45 -7.56
CA GLY A 270 1.48 10.31 -7.85
C GLY A 270 1.23 10.14 -9.35
N SER A 271 0.81 8.93 -9.76
CA SER A 271 0.61 8.63 -11.19
C SER A 271 -0.70 9.23 -11.71
N PRO A 272 -0.66 10.24 -12.61
CA PRO A 272 -1.85 10.90 -13.13
C PRO A 272 -2.73 9.95 -13.96
N LEU A 273 -2.15 8.85 -14.47
CA LEU A 273 -2.86 7.83 -15.23
C LEU A 273 -3.88 7.06 -14.38
N THR A 274 -3.67 7.01 -13.07
CA THR A 274 -4.54 6.29 -12.14
C THR A 274 -5.58 7.17 -11.46
N THR A 275 -5.36 8.49 -11.48
CA THR A 275 -6.27 9.47 -10.86
C THR A 275 -7.33 9.93 -11.85
N PRO A 276 -8.63 9.91 -11.49
CA PRO A 276 -9.67 10.46 -12.35
C PRO A 276 -9.42 11.92 -12.71
N PHE A 277 -9.74 12.30 -13.96
CA PHE A 277 -9.51 13.66 -14.48
C PHE A 277 -10.08 14.77 -13.60
N TRP A 278 -11.30 14.60 -13.09
CA TRP A 278 -11.94 15.59 -12.21
C TRP A 278 -11.14 15.82 -10.91
N ALA A 279 -10.61 14.76 -10.31
CA ALA A 279 -9.78 14.87 -9.12
C ALA A 279 -8.46 15.59 -9.41
N ALA A 280 -7.83 15.28 -10.55
CA ALA A 280 -6.63 15.98 -11.00
C ALA A 280 -6.88 17.47 -11.21
N MET A 281 -8.01 17.86 -11.81
CA MET A 281 -8.38 19.26 -12.01
C MET A 281 -8.62 20.01 -10.69
N ASN A 282 -9.18 19.37 -9.67
CA ASN A 282 -9.32 19.99 -8.35
C ASN A 282 -7.96 20.25 -7.68
N VAL A 283 -7.01 19.32 -7.79
CA VAL A 283 -5.64 19.50 -7.28
C VAL A 283 -4.95 20.66 -7.99
N VAL A 284 -5.04 20.72 -9.32
CA VAL A 284 -4.52 21.84 -10.12
C VAL A 284 -5.20 23.15 -9.73
N GLY A 285 -6.52 23.17 -9.54
CA GLY A 285 -7.26 24.34 -9.07
C GLY A 285 -6.74 24.85 -7.72
N GLY A 286 -6.51 23.95 -6.76
CA GLY A 286 -5.91 24.30 -5.47
C GLY A 286 -4.51 24.87 -5.58
N LEU A 287 -3.67 24.29 -6.44
CA LEU A 287 -2.34 24.81 -6.75
C LEU A 287 -2.39 26.24 -7.31
N VAL A 288 -3.27 26.48 -8.30
CA VAL A 288 -3.42 27.79 -8.93
C VAL A 288 -3.89 28.83 -7.90
N VAL A 289 -4.92 28.53 -7.12
CA VAL A 289 -5.46 29.50 -6.15
C VAL A 289 -4.44 29.82 -5.07
N VAL A 290 -3.80 28.81 -4.48
CA VAL A 290 -2.98 29.05 -3.28
C VAL A 290 -1.53 29.37 -3.63
N MET A 291 -0.90 28.57 -4.48
CA MET A 291 0.51 28.76 -4.80
C MET A 291 0.72 29.81 -5.89
N TRP A 292 -0.16 29.93 -6.88
CA TRP A 292 0.04 30.89 -7.97
C TRP A 292 -0.54 32.28 -7.69
N ILE A 293 -1.60 32.37 -6.89
CA ILE A 293 -2.26 33.66 -6.59
C ILE A 293 -1.94 34.12 -5.17
N ILE A 294 -2.31 33.33 -4.15
CA ILE A 294 -2.18 33.77 -2.75
C ILE A 294 -0.71 33.91 -2.34
N ALA A 295 0.17 32.96 -2.69
CA ALA A 295 1.57 33.01 -2.26
C ALA A 295 2.34 34.25 -2.76
N PRO A 296 2.28 34.64 -4.06
CA PRO A 296 2.87 35.91 -4.51
C PRO A 296 2.26 37.14 -3.83
N ILE A 297 0.93 37.20 -3.67
CA ILE A 297 0.26 38.34 -3.05
C ILE A 297 0.75 38.52 -1.61
N CYS A 298 0.83 37.44 -0.84
CA CYS A 298 1.34 37.50 0.53
C CYS A 298 2.83 37.83 0.59
N TYR A 299 3.64 37.32 -0.35
CA TYR A 299 5.07 37.61 -0.44
C TYR A 299 5.34 39.10 -0.70
N TYR A 300 4.71 39.65 -1.74
CA TYR A 300 4.95 41.05 -2.13
C TYR A 300 4.28 42.07 -1.20
N ASN A 301 3.21 41.69 -0.49
CA ASN A 301 2.65 42.49 0.61
C ASN A 301 3.41 42.32 1.94
N ASN A 302 4.52 41.58 1.95
CA ASN A 302 5.37 41.33 3.11
C ASN A 302 4.60 40.80 4.33
N VAL A 303 3.62 39.94 4.09
CA VAL A 303 2.86 39.28 5.16
C VAL A 303 3.81 38.33 5.88
N PHE A 304 3.86 38.40 7.21
CA PHE A 304 4.78 37.62 8.07
C PHE A 304 6.28 37.82 7.80
N TYR A 305 6.69 39.01 7.35
CA TYR A 305 8.10 39.30 7.04
C TYR A 305 8.69 38.40 5.94
N SER A 306 7.82 37.81 5.11
CA SER A 306 8.21 36.82 4.10
C SER A 306 9.09 37.39 2.98
N ALA A 307 9.02 38.69 2.69
CA ALA A 307 9.81 39.33 1.63
C ALA A 307 11.33 39.33 1.91
N TYR A 308 11.73 39.15 3.18
CA TYR A 308 13.14 39.07 3.57
C TYR A 308 13.74 37.67 3.37
N MET A 309 12.91 36.68 3.02
CA MET A 309 13.31 35.29 2.81
C MET A 309 13.05 34.86 1.36
N PRO A 310 13.64 33.74 0.91
CA PRO A 310 13.24 33.11 -0.34
C PRO A 310 11.75 32.77 -0.34
N ILE A 311 11.07 32.93 -1.48
CA ILE A 311 9.63 32.61 -1.60
C ILE A 311 9.36 31.12 -1.34
N LEU A 312 10.31 30.26 -1.72
CA LEU A 312 10.30 28.82 -1.54
C LEU A 312 11.64 28.39 -0.93
N SER A 313 11.58 27.70 0.22
CA SER A 313 12.73 27.08 0.87
C SER A 313 12.22 25.98 1.82
N SER A 314 12.98 24.90 1.94
CA SER A 314 12.74 23.86 2.95
C SER A 314 13.33 24.21 4.32
N ALA A 315 14.25 25.18 4.36
CA ALA A 315 14.86 25.66 5.59
C ALA A 315 14.01 26.74 6.26
N VAL A 316 14.14 26.80 7.58
CA VAL A 316 13.51 27.77 8.47
C VAL A 316 14.59 28.73 8.97
N PHE A 317 14.25 30.00 9.15
CA PHE A 317 15.22 31.08 9.38
C PHE A 317 15.07 31.75 10.75
N ASP A 318 16.18 32.30 11.24
CA ASP A 318 16.23 33.22 12.38
C ASP A 318 16.04 34.69 11.95
N ASN A 319 16.01 35.60 12.93
CA ASN A 319 15.89 37.04 12.67
C ASN A 319 17.07 37.64 11.88
N THR A 320 18.19 36.92 11.75
CA THR A 320 19.36 37.34 10.96
C THR A 320 19.39 36.74 9.56
N GLY A 321 18.37 35.96 9.19
CA GLY A 321 18.29 35.27 7.90
C GLY A 321 19.22 34.05 7.78
N LYS A 322 19.76 33.55 8.90
CA LYS A 322 20.48 32.28 8.96
C LYS A 322 19.51 31.14 9.24
N VAL A 323 19.92 29.91 8.93
CA VAL A 323 19.13 28.71 9.26
C VAL A 323 18.93 28.63 10.77
N TYR A 324 17.70 28.39 11.20
CA TYR A 324 17.30 28.38 12.61
C TYR A 324 17.98 27.24 13.37
N ASP A 325 18.72 27.56 14.43
CA ASP A 325 19.41 26.59 15.27
C ASP A 325 18.54 26.19 16.47
N VAL A 326 17.95 25.00 16.39
CA VAL A 326 17.03 24.48 17.42
C VAL A 326 17.76 24.17 18.73
N SER A 327 19.07 23.88 18.70
CA SER A 327 19.84 23.55 19.90
C SER A 327 19.94 24.72 20.89
N ARG A 328 19.77 25.96 20.42
CA ARG A 328 19.85 27.18 21.24
C ARG A 328 18.64 27.43 22.12
N ILE A 329 17.51 26.79 21.81
CA ILE A 329 16.23 26.99 22.51
C ILE A 329 15.81 25.76 23.32
N LEU A 330 16.65 24.72 23.32
CA LEU A 330 16.42 23.48 24.05
C LEU A 330 17.36 23.42 25.25
N THR A 331 16.85 22.97 26.39
CA THR A 331 17.67 22.59 27.53
C THR A 331 18.45 21.30 27.21
N PRO A 332 19.47 20.94 28.03
CA PRO A 332 20.14 19.64 27.91
C PRO A 332 19.20 18.43 27.97
N ASP A 333 18.01 18.60 28.57
CA ASP A 333 16.95 17.60 28.67
C ASP A 333 15.95 17.65 27.48
N PHE A 334 16.29 18.37 26.40
CA PHE A 334 15.43 18.59 25.23
C PHE A 334 14.08 19.27 25.53
N LEU A 335 13.99 19.99 26.65
CA LEU A 335 12.81 20.79 26.99
C LEU A 335 12.91 22.18 26.39
N PHE A 336 11.76 22.75 26.00
CA PHE A 336 11.69 24.09 25.44
C PHE A 336 12.00 25.16 26.49
N ASP A 337 13.07 25.94 26.27
CA ASP A 337 13.40 27.10 27.09
C ASP A 337 12.82 28.38 26.47
N ARG A 338 11.77 28.90 27.10
CA ARG A 338 11.10 30.14 26.69
C ARG A 338 12.02 31.37 26.76
N ALA A 339 12.88 31.46 27.77
CA ALA A 339 13.76 32.62 27.94
C ALA A 339 14.86 32.62 26.87
N ALA A 340 15.43 31.46 26.56
CA ALA A 340 16.38 31.30 25.46
C ALA A 340 15.74 31.60 24.10
N TYR A 341 14.50 31.18 23.88
CA TYR A 341 13.74 31.48 22.66
C TYR A 341 13.50 32.99 22.47
N GLU A 342 13.05 33.69 23.51
CA GLU A 342 12.82 35.13 23.44
C GLU A 342 14.10 35.92 23.19
N ASN A 343 15.24 35.46 23.73
CA ASN A 343 16.55 36.07 23.52
C ASN A 343 17.17 35.74 22.15
N TYR A 344 16.92 34.55 21.59
CA TYR A 344 17.50 34.13 20.32
C TYR A 344 16.73 34.75 19.15
N SER A 345 15.56 34.20 18.81
CA SER A 345 14.68 34.73 17.77
C SER A 345 13.39 33.91 17.67
N ARG A 346 12.36 34.56 17.14
CA ARG A 346 11.18 33.88 16.62
C ARG A 346 11.54 33.10 15.37
N VAL A 347 10.84 31.99 15.15
CA VAL A 347 10.97 31.16 13.96
C VAL A 347 10.35 31.88 12.76
N PHE A 348 11.13 32.15 11.71
CA PHE A 348 10.65 32.73 10.46
C PHE A 348 10.60 31.67 9.36
N MET A 349 9.43 31.50 8.75
CA MET A 349 9.20 30.52 7.70
C MET A 349 8.87 31.19 6.37
N PRO A 350 9.32 30.63 5.23
CA PRO A 350 8.88 31.06 3.91
C PRO A 350 7.35 31.02 3.77
N ILE A 351 6.78 31.93 2.96
CA ILE A 351 5.33 32.06 2.82
C ILE A 351 4.68 30.78 2.27
N THR A 352 5.34 30.11 1.33
CA THR A 352 4.87 28.84 0.75
C THR A 352 4.83 27.73 1.79
N TYR A 353 5.76 27.73 2.74
CA TYR A 353 5.78 26.76 3.84
C TYR A 353 4.64 27.02 4.83
N ILE A 354 4.41 28.28 5.21
CA ILE A 354 3.29 28.68 6.07
C ILE A 354 1.94 28.31 5.43
N LEU A 355 1.76 28.63 4.15
CA LEU A 355 0.54 28.32 3.40
C LEU A 355 0.32 26.80 3.28
N SER A 356 1.38 26.02 3.08
CA SER A 356 1.31 24.55 3.08
C SER A 356 0.79 24.01 4.41
N TYR A 357 1.35 24.43 5.55
CA TYR A 357 0.87 24.01 6.86
C TYR A 357 -0.58 24.45 7.12
N GLY A 358 -0.90 25.71 6.81
CA GLY A 358 -2.25 26.24 6.95
C GLY A 358 -3.27 25.44 6.14
N LEU A 359 -2.92 25.09 4.90
CA LEU A 359 -3.73 24.23 4.04
C LEU A 359 -3.86 22.80 4.59
N GLN A 360 -2.82 22.21 5.16
CA GLN A 360 -2.89 20.87 5.75
C GLN A 360 -3.88 20.82 6.92
N PHE A 361 -3.84 21.80 7.83
CA PHE A 361 -4.83 21.92 8.91
C PHE A 361 -6.24 22.19 8.38
N ALA A 362 -6.36 23.08 7.40
CA ALA A 362 -7.64 23.37 6.76
C ALA A 362 -8.19 22.14 6.02
N ALA A 363 -7.34 21.33 5.40
CA ALA A 363 -7.72 20.11 4.70
C ALA A 363 -8.25 19.05 5.66
N LEU A 364 -7.66 18.89 6.85
CA LEU A 364 -8.19 17.98 7.89
C LEU A 364 -9.60 18.41 8.34
N ALA A 365 -9.79 19.69 8.64
CA ALA A 365 -11.12 20.22 9.01
C ALA A 365 -12.11 20.11 7.85
N SER A 366 -11.70 20.50 6.65
CA SER A 366 -12.49 20.43 5.42
C SER A 366 -12.90 19.00 5.09
N LEU A 367 -12.01 18.02 5.24
CA LEU A 367 -12.31 16.61 5.03
C LEU A 367 -13.42 16.14 5.98
N LEU A 368 -13.34 16.48 7.26
CA LEU A 368 -14.36 16.13 8.25
C LEU A 368 -15.70 16.82 7.92
N THR A 369 -15.68 18.13 7.64
CA THR A 369 -16.89 18.89 7.30
C THR A 369 -17.52 18.40 5.99
N HIS A 370 -16.73 18.20 4.94
CA HIS A 370 -17.18 17.70 3.64
C HIS A 370 -17.77 16.30 3.77
N THR A 371 -17.09 15.40 4.49
CA THR A 371 -17.58 14.04 4.73
C THR A 371 -18.89 14.05 5.53
N ALA A 372 -18.99 14.89 6.56
CA ALA A 372 -20.20 15.01 7.37
C ALA A 372 -21.39 15.61 6.58
N CYS A 373 -21.17 16.68 5.82
CA CYS A 373 -22.24 17.37 5.10
C CYS A 373 -22.69 16.63 3.84
N TRP A 374 -21.75 16.14 3.03
CA TRP A 374 -22.06 15.53 1.73
C TRP A 374 -22.34 14.04 1.85
N HIS A 375 -21.49 13.31 2.57
CA HIS A 375 -21.58 11.86 2.68
C HIS A 375 -22.22 11.39 4.00
N GLY A 376 -22.50 12.27 4.97
CA GLY A 376 -22.99 11.86 6.28
C GLY A 376 -24.31 11.08 6.22
N ARG A 377 -25.25 11.49 5.36
CA ARG A 377 -26.52 10.77 5.18
C ARG A 377 -26.32 9.38 4.58
N ASP A 378 -25.46 9.28 3.57
CA ASP A 378 -25.14 8.01 2.93
C ASP A 378 -24.35 7.09 3.87
N ILE A 379 -23.40 7.63 4.62
CA ILE A 379 -22.62 6.90 5.63
C ILE A 379 -23.56 6.36 6.71
N VAL A 380 -24.51 7.15 7.23
CA VAL A 380 -25.45 6.68 8.25
C VAL A 380 -26.38 5.60 7.69
N ARG A 381 -26.88 5.76 6.46
CA ARG A 381 -27.70 4.74 5.79
C ARG A 381 -26.91 3.45 5.58
N GLN A 382 -25.70 3.55 5.03
CA GLN A 382 -24.83 2.41 4.76
C GLN A 382 -24.36 1.72 6.04
N TRP A 383 -24.09 2.50 7.10
CA TRP A 383 -23.74 2.00 8.42
C TRP A 383 -24.87 1.18 9.02
N ARG A 384 -26.12 1.68 8.93
CA ARG A 384 -27.31 0.93 9.39
C ARG A 384 -27.50 -0.37 8.61
N ASN A 385 -27.45 -0.30 7.27
CA ASN A 385 -27.58 -1.47 6.41
C ASN A 385 -26.46 -2.50 6.66
N SER A 386 -25.22 -2.02 6.80
CA SER A 386 -24.06 -2.87 7.11
C SER A 386 -24.19 -3.52 8.49
N LEU A 387 -24.67 -2.79 9.50
CA LEU A 387 -24.92 -3.36 10.83
C LEU A 387 -25.99 -4.46 10.80
N GLU A 388 -27.06 -4.28 10.03
CA GLU A 388 -28.11 -5.28 9.84
C GLU A 388 -27.58 -6.52 9.09
N GLU A 389 -26.82 -6.32 8.02
CA GLU A 389 -26.15 -7.37 7.26
C GLU A 389 -25.15 -8.15 8.15
N VAL A 390 -24.37 -7.44 8.97
CA VAL A 390 -23.45 -7.99 9.96
C VAL A 390 -24.20 -8.84 10.99
N ARG A 391 -25.36 -8.38 11.45
CA ARG A 391 -26.21 -9.11 12.40
C ARG A 391 -26.84 -10.35 11.75
N GLY A 392 -27.15 -10.29 10.46
CA GLY A 392 -27.61 -11.41 9.64
C GLY A 392 -26.53 -12.46 9.37
N GLN A 393 -25.34 -12.02 8.94
CA GLN A 393 -24.19 -12.89 8.68
C GLN A 393 -23.69 -13.62 9.94
N ALA A 394 -23.87 -13.05 11.14
CA ALA A 394 -23.59 -13.75 12.39
C ALA A 394 -24.40 -15.05 12.55
N LYS A 395 -25.51 -15.22 11.80
CA LYS A 395 -26.34 -16.42 11.77
C LYS A 395 -25.91 -17.44 10.70
N ILE A 396 -25.17 -17.04 9.67
CA ILE A 396 -24.75 -17.90 8.55
C ILE A 396 -23.26 -18.20 8.70
N GLY A 397 -22.95 -19.30 9.39
CA GLY A 397 -21.58 -19.72 9.67
C GLY A 397 -20.85 -20.35 8.46
N TYR A 398 -19.55 -20.61 8.65
CA TYR A 398 -18.66 -21.30 7.70
C TYR A 398 -19.31 -22.52 7.03
N GLU A 399 -19.21 -22.57 5.70
CA GLU A 399 -19.63 -23.72 4.90
C GLU A 399 -18.41 -24.62 4.67
N ALA A 400 -18.47 -25.84 5.20
CA ALA A 400 -17.37 -26.78 5.08
C ALA A 400 -17.20 -27.26 3.63
N LEU A 401 -15.94 -27.35 3.19
CA LEU A 401 -15.60 -27.96 1.90
C LEU A 401 -16.15 -29.41 1.85
N PRO A 402 -16.70 -29.86 0.71
CA PRO A 402 -17.11 -31.25 0.54
C PRO A 402 -15.94 -32.19 0.86
N GLY A 403 -16.11 -33.08 1.84
CA GLY A 403 -15.10 -34.04 2.28
C GLY A 403 -14.17 -33.59 3.43
N ALA A 404 -14.30 -32.37 3.96
CA ALA A 404 -13.49 -31.95 5.11
C ALA A 404 -14.04 -32.54 6.43
N PRO A 405 -13.18 -33.09 7.33
CA PRO A 405 -13.61 -33.57 8.63
C PRO A 405 -14.20 -32.39 9.44
N LEU A 406 -15.48 -32.50 9.79
CA LEU A 406 -16.16 -31.49 10.60
C LEU A 406 -15.47 -31.35 11.97
N PRO A 407 -15.28 -30.12 12.48
CA PRO A 407 -14.68 -29.92 13.80
C PRO A 407 -15.43 -30.70 14.88
N ARG A 408 -14.71 -31.51 15.66
CA ARG A 408 -15.25 -32.22 16.84
C ARG A 408 -15.71 -31.18 17.87
N GLY A 409 -17.01 -30.90 17.89
CA GLY A 409 -17.62 -29.98 18.86
C GLY A 409 -18.98 -29.40 18.44
N ARG A 410 -19.33 -29.42 17.15
CA ARG A 410 -20.68 -29.01 16.67
C ARG A 410 -21.50 -30.21 16.22
N ARG A 411 -21.91 -31.04 17.19
CA ARG A 411 -22.96 -32.05 16.95
C ARG A 411 -24.30 -31.34 16.85
N GLY A 412 -24.92 -31.41 15.68
CA GLY A 412 -26.37 -31.29 15.54
C GLY A 412 -26.96 -29.89 15.64
N MET A 413 -26.75 -29.07 14.62
CA MET A 413 -27.77 -28.10 14.21
C MET A 413 -28.01 -28.31 12.72
N ARG A 414 -28.69 -29.42 12.38
CA ARG A 414 -29.35 -29.54 11.08
C ARG A 414 -30.46 -28.52 11.14
N GLY A 415 -30.13 -27.29 10.74
CA GLY A 415 -31.03 -26.16 10.77
C GLY A 415 -32.29 -26.53 10.01
N ARG A 416 -33.39 -26.72 10.75
CA ARG A 416 -34.74 -26.46 10.28
C ARG A 416 -34.62 -25.21 9.40
N ARG A 417 -34.99 -25.29 8.11
CA ARG A 417 -35.21 -24.09 7.28
C ARG A 417 -36.26 -23.28 8.04
N ALA A 418 -35.80 -22.42 8.94
CA ALA A 418 -36.62 -21.36 9.48
C ALA A 418 -37.04 -20.58 8.26
N SER A 419 -38.34 -20.44 8.04
CA SER A 419 -38.91 -19.53 7.07
C SER A 419 -38.13 -18.22 7.18
N MET A 420 -37.27 -17.96 6.19
CA MET A 420 -36.48 -16.75 6.13
C MET A 420 -37.47 -15.61 5.94
N ASP A 421 -37.27 -14.49 6.63
CA ASP A 421 -38.05 -13.29 6.33
C ASP A 421 -37.91 -12.99 4.83
N PRO A 422 -38.98 -12.64 4.10
CA PRO A 422 -38.91 -12.36 2.66
C PRO A 422 -37.85 -11.31 2.29
N GLY A 423 -37.58 -10.36 3.19
CA GLY A 423 -36.51 -9.36 3.02
C GLY A 423 -35.09 -9.91 3.12
N VAL A 424 -34.90 -11.09 3.74
CA VAL A 424 -33.60 -11.77 3.86
C VAL A 424 -33.28 -12.59 2.60
N GLU A 425 -34.30 -13.14 1.93
CA GLU A 425 -34.15 -13.80 0.63
C GLU A 425 -33.81 -12.80 -0.49
N ASP A 426 -34.38 -11.59 -0.45
CA ASP A 426 -34.03 -10.52 -1.40
C ASP A 426 -32.61 -9.98 -1.18
N THR A 427 -32.14 -9.89 0.07
CA THR A 427 -30.73 -9.53 0.38
C THR A 427 -29.75 -10.65 0.05
N LEU A 428 -30.17 -11.92 0.12
CA LEU A 428 -29.39 -13.06 -0.37
C LEU A 428 -29.25 -13.10 -1.90
N ASN A 429 -30.27 -12.66 -2.64
CA ASN A 429 -30.18 -12.48 -4.10
C ASN A 429 -29.35 -11.25 -4.50
N GLN A 430 -29.18 -10.27 -3.60
CA GLN A 430 -28.24 -9.15 -3.71
C GLN A 430 -26.84 -9.45 -3.13
N GLU A 431 -26.58 -10.67 -2.67
CA GLU A 431 -25.35 -10.99 -1.97
C GLU A 431 -24.16 -11.01 -2.93
N ASP A 432 -23.11 -10.24 -2.59
CA ASP A 432 -21.89 -10.15 -3.37
C ASP A 432 -21.29 -11.55 -3.61
N VAL A 433 -21.11 -11.89 -4.90
CA VAL A 433 -20.50 -13.15 -5.35
C VAL A 433 -19.15 -13.39 -4.67
N HIS A 434 -18.41 -12.32 -4.38
CA HIS A 434 -17.15 -12.37 -3.66
C HIS A 434 -17.33 -12.90 -2.22
N ASN A 435 -18.26 -12.34 -1.45
CA ASN A 435 -18.54 -12.80 -0.08
C ASN A 435 -19.00 -14.26 -0.06
N ARG A 436 -19.84 -14.65 -1.02
CA ARG A 436 -20.28 -16.05 -1.16
C ARG A 436 -19.11 -16.99 -1.38
N LEU A 437 -18.14 -16.61 -2.23
CA LEU A 437 -16.93 -17.41 -2.47
C LEU A 437 -15.99 -17.43 -1.26
N MET A 438 -15.90 -16.32 -0.52
CA MET A 438 -15.03 -16.18 0.65
C MET A 438 -15.50 -16.97 1.89
N ARG A 439 -16.79 -17.33 1.98
CA ARG A 439 -17.36 -18.15 3.07
C ARG A 439 -16.70 -19.52 3.27
N ARG A 440 -16.02 -20.01 2.24
CA ARG A 440 -15.28 -21.30 2.26
C ARG A 440 -13.97 -21.23 3.03
N TYR A 441 -13.55 -20.03 3.46
CA TYR A 441 -12.32 -19.83 4.20
C TYR A 441 -12.64 -19.40 5.63
N ASN A 442 -11.90 -19.95 6.60
CA ASN A 442 -12.05 -19.55 7.98
C ASN A 442 -11.47 -18.14 8.18
N ASP A 443 -12.21 -17.28 8.85
CA ASP A 443 -11.75 -15.94 9.14
C ASP A 443 -10.74 -15.94 10.29
N ALA A 444 -9.69 -15.13 10.16
CA ALA A 444 -8.86 -14.78 11.30
C ALA A 444 -9.74 -14.16 12.40
N PRO A 445 -9.66 -14.63 13.66
CA PRO A 445 -10.56 -14.18 14.70
C PRO A 445 -10.27 -12.71 15.07
N MET A 446 -11.33 -11.94 15.35
CA MET A 446 -11.24 -10.49 15.60
C MET A 446 -10.33 -10.15 16.79
N TRP A 447 -10.27 -11.04 17.78
CA TRP A 447 -9.45 -10.84 18.97
C TRP A 447 -7.94 -10.81 18.67
N TRP A 448 -7.47 -11.45 17.59
CA TRP A 448 -6.05 -11.33 17.18
C TRP A 448 -5.72 -9.90 16.78
N TYR A 449 -6.58 -9.28 15.99
CA TYR A 449 -6.42 -7.89 15.58
C TYR A 449 -6.55 -6.93 16.77
N LEU A 450 -7.51 -7.19 17.68
CA LEU A 450 -7.67 -6.38 18.88
C LEU A 450 -6.46 -6.48 19.83
N ALA A 451 -5.97 -7.70 20.09
CA ALA A 451 -4.80 -7.93 20.94
C ALA A 451 -3.54 -7.29 20.33
N THR A 452 -3.37 -7.40 19.01
CA THR A 452 -2.25 -6.76 18.29
C THR A 452 -2.38 -5.23 18.36
N PHE A 453 -3.57 -4.69 18.17
CA PHE A 453 -3.82 -3.24 18.26
C PHE A 453 -3.48 -2.69 19.65
N VAL A 454 -3.98 -3.34 20.71
CA VAL A 454 -3.72 -2.91 22.10
C VAL A 454 -2.25 -3.04 22.46
N SER A 455 -1.61 -4.17 22.13
CA SER A 455 -0.19 -4.37 22.44
C SER A 455 0.73 -3.38 21.70
N MET A 456 0.50 -3.15 20.40
CA MET A 456 1.30 -2.18 19.64
C MET A 456 1.04 -0.74 20.07
N THR A 457 -0.19 -0.40 20.47
CA THR A 457 -0.50 0.92 21.03
C THR A 457 0.23 1.14 22.36
N ALA A 458 0.23 0.13 23.24
CA ALA A 458 0.95 0.20 24.52
C ALA A 458 2.47 0.34 24.31
N ILE A 459 3.05 -0.41 23.37
CA ILE A 459 4.46 -0.27 23.00
C ILE A 459 4.74 1.12 22.42
N GLY A 460 3.88 1.62 21.52
CA GLY A 460 4.04 2.95 20.93
C GLY A 460 4.03 4.05 21.98
N ILE A 461 3.10 3.99 22.95
CA ILE A 461 3.05 4.94 24.08
C ILE A 461 4.32 4.83 24.94
N PHE A 462 4.71 3.61 25.33
CA PHE A 462 5.90 3.39 26.15
C PHE A 462 7.22 3.81 25.48
N VAL A 463 7.27 3.78 24.16
CA VAL A 463 8.45 4.21 23.40
C VAL A 463 8.51 5.74 23.33
N VAL A 464 7.36 6.42 23.26
CA VAL A 464 7.29 7.88 23.09
C VAL A 464 7.37 8.63 24.42
N GLU A 465 6.81 8.08 25.48
CA GLU A 465 6.94 8.55 26.87
C GLU A 465 8.26 8.06 27.49
#